data_AF-A0A7W4FVZ1-F1
#
_entry.id   AF-A0A7W4FVZ1-F1
#
_cell.length_a   1.000
_cell.length_b   1.000
_cell.length_c   1.000
_cell.angle_alpha   90.00
_cell.angle_beta   90.00
_cell.angle_gamma   90.00
#
_symmetry.space_group_name_H-M   'P 1'
#
loop_
_entity.id
_entity.type
_entity.pdbx_description
1 polymer ?
#
loop_
_entity_poly.entity_id
_entity_poly.type
_entity_poly.pdbx_seq_one_letter_code
_entity_poly.pdbx_strand_id
1 'polypeptide(L)'
;MVLLQLKTLKPTLGTSFNSRVKFVVLCLTHQLTTAVIRYEYYDSHGIGERDFDTAFEMNDATEVTREVIRRLGSSAESIIDRELGQGTYQHWLDIDPQKSMF
;
A
#
# COMPACT_ATOMS: atom_id res chain seq x y z
N MET A 1 11.22 0.35 14.93
CA MET A 1 11.72 0.56 13.55
C MET A 1 10.67 0.05 12.58
N VAL A 2 10.29 0.85 11.57
CA VAL A 2 9.22 0.53 10.61
C VAL A 2 9.52 -0.72 9.78
N LEU A 3 10.78 -0.93 9.38
CA LEU A 3 11.19 -2.14 8.65
C LEU A 3 10.93 -3.43 9.44
N LEU A 4 11.07 -3.41 10.77
CA LEU A 4 10.69 -4.55 11.61
C LEU A 4 9.18 -4.79 11.59
N GLN A 5 8.36 -3.73 11.58
CA GLN A 5 6.91 -3.87 11.47
C GLN A 5 6.53 -4.46 10.11
N LEU A 6 7.12 -3.98 9.00
CA LEU A 6 6.91 -4.57 7.68
C LEU A 6 7.29 -6.06 7.64
N LYS A 7 8.43 -6.41 8.25
CA LYS A 7 8.89 -7.81 8.36
C LYS A 7 7.93 -8.69 9.17
N THR A 8 7.28 -8.15 10.20
CA THR A 8 6.25 -8.89 10.95
C THR A 8 4.95 -9.11 10.17
N LEU A 9 4.63 -8.23 9.22
CA LEU A 9 3.44 -8.35 8.38
C LEU A 9 3.65 -9.27 7.17
N LYS A 10 4.90 -9.36 6.68
CA LYS A 10 5.27 -10.12 5.48
C LYS A 10 4.69 -11.55 5.42
N PRO A 11 4.79 -12.40 6.46
CA PRO A 11 4.32 -13.78 6.40
C PRO A 11 2.82 -13.93 6.15
N THR A 12 2.03 -12.89 6.43
CA THR A 12 0.57 -12.91 6.33
C THR A 12 0.03 -12.06 5.19
N LEU A 13 0.88 -11.51 4.31
CA LEU A 13 0.41 -10.70 3.18
C LEU A 13 -0.52 -11.51 2.27
N GLY A 14 -0.17 -12.75 1.92
CA GLY A 14 -1.00 -13.60 1.05
C GLY A 14 -2.30 -14.12 1.67
N THR A 15 -2.58 -13.87 2.95
CA THR A 15 -3.75 -14.44 3.65
C THR A 15 -4.55 -13.43 4.47
N SER A 16 -3.95 -12.28 4.82
CA SER A 16 -4.54 -11.30 5.74
C SER A 16 -4.70 -9.95 5.06
N PHE A 17 -5.94 -9.59 4.73
CA PHE A 17 -6.32 -8.26 4.25
C PHE A 17 -5.76 -7.14 5.14
N ASN A 18 -5.93 -7.27 6.45
CA ASN A 18 -5.43 -6.29 7.41
C ASN A 18 -3.90 -6.13 7.38
N SER A 19 -3.17 -7.20 7.09
CA SER A 19 -1.71 -7.14 6.98
C SER A 19 -1.29 -6.38 5.73
N ARG A 20 -1.93 -6.64 4.59
CA ARG A 20 -1.69 -5.94 3.32
C ARG A 20 -1.96 -4.44 3.42
N VAL A 21 -3.12 -4.08 3.97
CA VAL A 21 -3.45 -2.67 4.23
C VAL A 21 -2.43 -1.99 5.14
N LYS A 22 -2.06 -2.63 6.26
CA LYS A 22 -1.06 -2.07 7.18
C LYS A 22 0.30 -1.91 6.51
N PHE A 23 0.69 -2.87 5.67
CA PHE A 23 1.96 -2.85 4.94
C PHE A 23 2.01 -1.63 4.00
N VAL A 24 0.99 -1.46 3.16
CA VAL A 24 0.91 -0.32 2.23
C VAL A 24 0.89 1.01 2.98
N VAL A 25 0.07 1.15 4.03
CA VAL A 25 0.03 2.37 4.85
C VAL A 25 1.38 2.71 5.46
N LEU A 26 2.12 1.72 5.96
CA LEU A 26 3.47 1.93 6.51
C LEU A 26 4.46 2.36 5.43
N CYS A 27 4.43 1.72 4.25
CA CYS A 27 5.28 2.11 3.13
C CYS A 27 5.04 3.58 2.73
N LEU A 28 3.78 3.96 2.56
CA LEU A 28 3.37 5.29 2.15
C LEU A 28 3.71 6.36 3.20
N THR A 29 3.37 6.10 4.47
CA THR A 29 3.56 7.06 5.57
C THR A 29 5.04 7.33 5.84
N HIS A 30 5.88 6.31 5.69
CA HIS A 30 7.31 6.38 6.02
C HIS A 30 8.22 6.56 4.80
N GLN A 31 7.67 6.88 3.63
CA GLN A 31 8.43 7.16 2.41
C GLN A 31 9.31 5.99 1.96
N LEU A 32 8.81 4.77 2.14
CA LEU A 32 9.57 3.54 1.85
C LEU A 32 9.21 2.94 0.49
N THR A 33 8.22 3.49 -0.21
CA THR A 33 7.62 2.85 -1.40
C THR A 33 8.65 2.63 -2.50
N THR A 34 9.41 3.66 -2.85
CA THR A 34 10.47 3.57 -3.87
C THR A 34 11.55 2.58 -3.47
N ALA A 35 12.01 2.60 -2.22
CA ALA A 35 13.06 1.71 -1.74
C ALA A 35 12.61 0.24 -1.68
N VAL A 36 11.34 -0.02 -1.34
CA VAL A 36 10.72 -1.36 -1.40
C VAL A 36 10.63 -1.85 -2.85
N ILE A 37 10.10 -1.04 -3.76
CA ILE A 37 9.96 -1.39 -5.20
C ILE A 37 11.33 -1.60 -5.85
N ARG A 38 12.36 -0.86 -5.44
CA ARG A 38 13.74 -1.02 -5.94
C ARG A 38 14.56 -2.10 -5.23
N TYR A 39 13.92 -2.91 -4.38
CA TYR A 39 14.55 -4.00 -3.62
C TYR A 39 15.70 -3.57 -2.70
N GLU A 40 15.78 -2.30 -2.30
CA GLU A 40 16.88 -1.77 -1.47
C GLU A 40 16.95 -2.44 -0.08
N TYR A 41 15.83 -2.99 0.40
CA TYR A 41 15.72 -3.69 1.68
C TYR A 41 15.71 -5.21 1.55
N TYR A 42 15.91 -5.77 0.36
CA TYR A 42 15.77 -7.20 0.14
C TYR A 42 16.87 -7.99 0.85
N ASP A 43 18.14 -7.66 0.65
CA ASP A 43 19.25 -8.42 1.24
C ASP A 43 19.30 -8.30 2.77
N SER A 44 18.95 -7.14 3.31
CA SER A 44 19.05 -6.84 4.74
C SER A 44 17.81 -7.23 5.54
N HIS A 45 16.61 -7.12 4.95
CA HIS A 45 15.34 -7.29 5.65
C HIS A 45 14.41 -8.31 4.98
N GLY A 46 14.74 -8.77 3.78
CA GLY A 46 13.89 -9.64 2.98
C GLY A 46 12.61 -8.94 2.53
N ILE A 47 12.64 -7.63 2.29
CA ILE A 47 11.46 -6.85 1.86
C ILE A 47 11.73 -6.29 0.46
N GLY A 48 10.82 -6.52 -0.47
CA GLY A 48 10.95 -6.04 -1.85
C GLY A 48 9.62 -5.82 -2.56
N GLU A 49 9.70 -5.48 -3.85
CA GLU A 49 8.54 -5.16 -4.71
C GLU A 49 7.45 -6.23 -4.64
N ARG A 50 7.81 -7.52 -4.67
CA ARG A 50 6.84 -8.63 -4.58
C ARG A 50 5.97 -8.58 -3.34
N ASP A 51 6.48 -8.07 -2.22
CA ASP A 51 5.68 -7.90 -1.00
C ASP A 51 4.66 -6.77 -1.16
N PHE A 52 5.04 -5.70 -1.87
CA PHE A 52 4.15 -4.60 -2.22
C PHE A 52 3.08 -5.05 -3.22
N ASP A 53 3.45 -5.77 -4.27
CA ASP A 53 2.52 -6.32 -5.28
C ASP A 53 1.51 -7.29 -4.64
N THR A 54 1.99 -8.19 -3.76
CA THR A 54 1.14 -9.13 -3.01
C THR A 54 0.04 -8.40 -2.23
N ALA A 55 0.26 -7.13 -1.85
CA ALA A 55 -0.76 -6.35 -1.18
C ALA A 55 -2.02 -6.14 -2.04
N PHE A 56 -1.89 -6.15 -3.37
CA PHE A 56 -2.98 -5.89 -4.32
C PHE A 56 -3.37 -7.12 -5.15
N GLU A 57 -2.53 -8.16 -5.25
CA GLU A 57 -2.76 -9.34 -6.10
C GLU A 57 -3.73 -10.40 -5.53
N MET A 58 -4.43 -10.13 -4.42
CA MET A 58 -5.34 -11.09 -3.76
C MET A 58 -6.82 -10.99 -4.21
N ASN A 59 -7.08 -10.46 -5.41
CA ASN A 59 -8.41 -10.26 -6.00
C ASN A 59 -9.33 -9.29 -5.22
N ASP A 60 -8.77 -8.43 -4.38
CA ASP A 60 -9.49 -7.40 -3.60
C ASP A 60 -8.68 -6.09 -3.54
N ALA A 61 -7.98 -5.78 -4.64
CA ALA A 61 -7.16 -4.58 -4.77
C ALA A 61 -7.96 -3.31 -4.51
N THR A 62 -9.21 -3.24 -4.99
CA THR A 62 -10.10 -2.09 -4.79
C THR A 62 -10.43 -1.89 -3.32
N GLU A 63 -10.71 -2.96 -2.57
CA GLU A 63 -10.95 -2.93 -1.14
C GLU A 63 -9.73 -2.46 -0.36
N VAL A 64 -8.52 -2.93 -0.75
CA VAL A 64 -7.26 -2.48 -0.15
C VAL A 64 -7.06 -0.99 -0.38
N THR A 65 -7.23 -0.51 -1.61
CA THR A 65 -7.14 0.91 -1.97
C THR A 65 -8.08 1.78 -1.14
N ARG A 66 -9.37 1.42 -1.05
CA ARG A 66 -10.35 2.15 -0.22
C ARG A 66 -9.92 2.23 1.24
N GLU A 67 -9.50 1.10 1.81
CA GLU A 67 -9.11 1.03 3.21
C GLU A 67 -7.80 1.79 3.48
N VAL A 68 -6.84 1.78 2.54
CA VAL A 68 -5.61 2.58 2.62
C VAL A 68 -5.95 4.06 2.63
N ILE A 69 -6.78 4.54 1.69
CA ILE A 69 -7.24 5.94 1.66
C ILE A 69 -7.92 6.29 2.98
N ARG A 70 -8.84 5.45 3.46
CA ARG A 70 -9.54 5.65 4.73
C ARG A 70 -8.58 5.77 5.93
N ARG A 71 -7.49 5.00 5.96
CA ARG A 71 -6.50 5.04 7.05
C ARG A 71 -5.55 6.23 6.97
N LEU A 72 -5.24 6.71 5.77
CA LEU A 72 -4.44 7.92 5.57
C LEU A 72 -5.26 9.21 5.81
N GLY A 73 -6.59 9.12 5.69
CA GLY A 73 -7.50 10.23 6.00
C GLY A 73 -7.26 11.44 5.11
N SER A 74 -7.27 12.65 5.68
CA SER A 74 -7.06 13.90 4.95
C SER A 74 -5.68 14.03 4.31
N SER A 75 -4.72 13.18 4.68
CA SER A 75 -3.37 13.17 4.09
C SER A 75 -3.23 12.17 2.93
N ALA A 76 -4.30 11.45 2.56
CA ALA A 76 -4.26 10.41 1.54
C ALA A 76 -3.73 10.92 0.20
N GLU A 77 -4.32 11.99 -0.34
CA GLU A 77 -3.94 12.57 -1.63
C GLU A 77 -2.46 12.95 -1.68
N SER A 78 -1.99 13.74 -0.70
CA SER A 78 -0.62 14.23 -0.69
C SER A 78 0.42 13.12 -0.52
N ILE A 79 0.12 12.10 0.29
CA ILE A 79 1.02 10.96 0.52
C ILE A 79 1.05 10.05 -0.70
N ILE A 80 -0.12 9.67 -1.22
CA ILE A 80 -0.24 8.76 -2.36
C ILE A 80 0.44 9.36 -3.59
N ASP A 81 0.16 10.62 -3.92
CA ASP A 81 0.73 11.24 -5.10
C ASP A 81 2.24 11.50 -4.99
N ARG A 82 2.74 11.72 -3.77
CA ARG A 82 4.19 11.81 -3.52
C ARG A 82 4.89 10.47 -3.76
N GLU A 83 4.30 9.38 -3.26
CA GLU A 83 4.96 8.08 -3.21
C GLU A 83 4.79 7.25 -4.47
N LEU A 84 3.62 7.36 -5.12
CA LEU A 84 3.22 6.54 -6.27
C LEU A 84 3.14 7.33 -7.57
N GLY A 85 3.21 8.66 -7.51
CA GLY A 85 3.16 9.56 -8.66
C GLY A 85 1.88 10.38 -8.72
N GLN A 86 1.99 11.58 -9.28
CA GLN A 86 0.90 12.55 -9.43
C GLN A 86 -0.32 11.93 -10.13
N GLY A 87 -1.51 12.14 -9.57
CA GLY A 87 -2.79 11.63 -10.11
C GLY A 87 -3.14 10.20 -9.69
N THR A 88 -2.29 9.52 -8.93
CA THR A 88 -2.57 8.15 -8.45
C THR A 88 -3.74 8.14 -7.48
N TYR A 89 -3.84 9.13 -6.58
CA TYR A 89 -4.96 9.24 -5.66
C TYR A 89 -6.30 9.35 -6.40
N GLN A 90 -6.36 10.21 -7.42
CA GLN A 90 -7.57 10.38 -8.21
C GLN A 90 -7.93 9.11 -8.97
N HIS A 91 -6.93 8.44 -9.58
CA HIS A 91 -7.13 7.15 -10.23
C HIS A 91 -7.69 6.10 -9.26
N TRP A 92 -7.16 6.03 -8.04
CA TRP A 92 -7.63 5.13 -6.99
C TRP A 92 -9.08 5.41 -6.56
N LEU A 93 -9.51 6.67 -6.54
CA LEU A 93 -10.91 7.04 -6.28
C LEU A 93 -11.84 6.63 -7.44
N ASP A 94 -11.36 6.67 -8.68
CA ASP A 94 -12.19 6.39 -9.86
C ASP A 94 -12.36 4.89 -10.15
N ILE A 95 -11.47 4.05 -9.62
CA ILE A 95 -11.62 2.58 -9.65
C ILE A 95 -12.73 2.10 -8.70
N ASP A 96 -13.26 2.97 -7.83
CA ASP A 96 -14.40 2.63 -6.98
C ASP A 96 -15.72 2.58 -7.79
N PRO A 97 -16.33 1.41 -8.00
CA PRO A 97 -17.59 1.28 -8.75
C PRO A 97 -18.79 1.92 -8.05
N GLN A 98 -18.66 2.40 -6.80
CA GLN A 98 -19.75 3.05 -6.07
C GLN A 98 -20.05 4.49 -6.55
N LYS A 99 -19.32 5.03 -7.54
CA LYS A 99 -19.66 6.30 -8.21
C LYS A 99 -20.85 6.23 -9.18
N SER A 100 -21.70 5.21 -9.07
CA SER A 100 -22.94 5.09 -9.85
C SER A 100 -24.14 4.89 -8.92
N MET A 101 -24.49 5.92 -8.16
CA MET A 101 -25.80 6.08 -7.50
C MET A 101 -25.91 7.47 -6.83
N PHE A 102 -25.87 8.54 -7.63
CA PHE A 102 -26.57 9.80 -7.35
C PHE A 102 -26.92 10.47 -8.68
#